data_AF-A0A7Y3HJC0-F1
#
_entry.id   AF-A0A7Y3HJC0-F1
#
_cell.length_a   1.000
_cell.length_b   1.000
_cell.length_c   1.000
_cell.angle_alpha   90.00
_cell.angle_beta   90.00
_cell.angle_gamma   90.00
#
_symmetry.space_group_name_H-M   'P 1'
#
loop_
_entity.id
_entity.type
_entity.pdbx_description
1 polymer ?
#
loop_
_entity_poly.entity_id
_entity_poly.type
_entity_poly.pdbx_seq_one_letter_code
_entity_poly.pdbx_strand_id
1 'polypeptide(L)'
;MVTTSTPRLAKLLTTISPVPGILASLLLFCSAQVLARADIEASWQRSDISKLKRLYLASELRPPDSPGNRVADNPAAATLGRAIFFDKRFSANQALSCASCHQPDRGFTDGRALSHGVSATMRNAPTVISAANYKWFYWDGRRDSLWSQALIPFEAANEMNSSRVSLLHIVSSDTNYRRQYEKLFGPLPAQDLLSRLPEKAGPYGDLPTRTGWYRISAPLRHQINIFYANIGKSVAAFERTLRFSPTRIDRYAAQLIALAQSNTTNPIIIRSQLLSHAEIAGLKLYLDDSKTHCRNCHNGQLFSNSEFYDINSAKLIGKFADYGRELGMRAAIDDEFNCTSRYSDMPDDEKNRRCRVNSLSREPQPLAVGAFKTPTFETW
;
A
#
# COMPACT_ATOMS: atom_id res chain seq x y z
N MET A 1 7.68 50.96 53.27
CA MET A 1 8.46 50.60 54.48
C MET A 1 9.28 49.38 54.11
N VAL A 2 10.60 49.36 53.94
CA VAL A 2 11.75 50.21 54.32
C VAL A 2 12.80 49.85 53.23
N THR A 3 13.10 50.73 52.26
CA THR A 3 14.34 51.55 52.13
C THR A 3 15.62 50.76 52.46
N THR A 4 16.62 50.67 51.57
CA THR A 4 17.75 51.62 51.36
C THR A 4 18.68 51.00 50.29
N SER A 5 19.54 51.64 49.48
CA SER A 5 19.85 53.02 49.12
C SER A 5 20.99 52.95 48.07
N THR A 6 20.85 53.73 46.98
CA THR A 6 21.83 54.28 46.01
C THR A 6 23.14 54.83 46.64
N PRO A 7 24.28 55.09 45.91
CA PRO A 7 24.43 56.07 44.80
C PRO A 7 25.45 55.71 43.67
N ARG A 8 25.23 56.10 42.40
CA ARG A 8 25.67 57.33 41.67
C ARG A 8 27.11 57.84 41.90
N LEU A 9 27.93 57.79 40.85
CA LEU A 9 28.95 58.80 40.46
C LEU A 9 29.12 58.70 38.93
N ALA A 10 28.65 59.66 38.14
CA ALA A 10 29.20 60.99 37.85
C ALA A 10 30.27 60.97 36.72
N LYS A 11 29.84 61.59 35.61
CA LYS A 11 30.60 62.12 34.46
C LYS A 11 32.07 62.41 34.72
N LEU A 12 32.93 62.04 33.76
CA LEU A 12 33.97 62.96 33.27
C LEU A 12 34.17 62.73 31.76
N LEU A 13 33.86 63.78 30.99
CA LEU A 13 34.27 63.97 29.61
C LEU A 13 35.63 64.68 29.66
N THR A 14 36.67 64.07 29.10
CA THR A 14 37.87 64.78 28.65
C THR A 14 38.35 64.19 27.33
N THR A 15 38.28 65.04 26.32
CA THR A 15 38.79 65.01 24.96
C THR A 15 40.29 64.69 24.83
N ILE A 16 40.69 63.77 23.94
CA ILE A 16 41.89 63.84 23.07
C ILE A 16 41.63 62.98 21.79
N SER A 17 41.74 63.57 20.60
CA SER A 17 41.80 62.89 19.28
C SER A 17 43.27 62.68 18.83
N PRO A 18 43.56 62.12 17.64
CA PRO A 18 43.41 60.74 17.20
C PRO A 18 44.79 60.11 16.85
N VAL A 19 44.88 58.78 16.74
CA VAL A 19 46.00 58.10 16.04
C VAL A 19 45.41 57.17 14.98
N PRO A 20 45.79 57.28 13.69
CA PRO A 20 45.26 56.45 12.63
C PRO A 20 46.05 55.14 12.55
N GLY A 21 45.37 54.01 12.68
CA GLY A 21 46.04 52.71 12.66
C GLY A 21 45.08 51.56 12.39
N ILE A 22 44.82 51.34 11.10
CA ILE A 22 44.63 50.01 10.48
C ILE A 22 43.87 48.99 11.34
N LEU A 23 42.55 48.90 11.16
CA LEU A 23 41.86 47.62 11.33
C LEU A 23 41.03 47.34 10.10
N ALA A 24 41.59 46.44 9.31
CA ALA A 24 41.00 45.87 8.12
C ALA A 24 39.64 45.24 8.44
N SER A 25 38.66 45.71 7.69
CA SER A 25 37.49 45.01 7.17
C SER A 25 37.58 43.47 7.24
N LEU A 26 37.15 42.87 8.35
CA LEU A 26 36.65 41.50 8.36
C LEU A 26 35.18 41.52 7.92
N LEU A 27 34.98 41.78 6.63
CA LEU A 27 33.77 41.38 5.93
C LEU A 27 33.74 39.84 6.00
N LEU A 28 32.93 39.31 6.92
CA LEU A 28 32.47 37.94 6.87
C LEU A 28 31.68 37.76 5.57
N PHE A 29 32.40 37.44 4.50
CA PHE A 29 31.86 36.72 3.36
C PHE A 29 31.40 35.36 3.88
N CYS A 30 30.20 35.31 4.43
CA CYS A 30 29.46 34.06 4.56
C CYS A 30 28.99 33.69 3.14
N SER A 31 29.93 33.31 2.28
CA SER A 31 29.62 32.64 1.03
C SER A 31 28.96 31.33 1.43
N ALA A 32 27.64 31.26 1.26
CA ALA A 32 26.93 29.99 1.19
C ALA A 32 27.52 29.23 -0.01
N GLN A 33 28.61 28.50 0.23
CA GLN A 33 29.06 27.47 -0.69
C GLN A 33 27.98 26.40 -0.64
N VAL A 34 27.03 26.49 -1.57
CA VAL A 34 26.30 25.32 -2.03
C VAL A 34 27.40 24.35 -2.44
N LEU A 35 27.69 23.35 -1.60
CA LEU A 35 28.57 22.25 -1.97
C LEU A 35 27.91 21.58 -3.16
N ALA A 36 28.30 21.98 -4.37
CA ALA A 36 27.93 21.28 -5.58
C ALA A 36 28.47 19.86 -5.41
N ARG A 37 27.57 18.88 -5.25
CA ARG A 37 27.98 17.48 -5.22
C ARG A 37 28.68 17.21 -6.55
N ALA A 38 29.89 16.68 -6.51
CA ALA A 38 30.56 16.28 -7.74
C ALA A 38 29.75 15.17 -8.42
N ASP A 39 29.66 15.22 -9.74
CA ASP A 39 29.06 14.12 -10.52
C ASP A 39 29.84 12.84 -10.27
N ILE A 40 29.12 11.74 -10.06
CA ILE A 40 29.71 10.41 -9.96
C ILE A 40 29.73 9.80 -11.36
N GLU A 41 30.92 9.44 -11.82
CA GLU A 41 31.10 8.74 -13.08
C GLU A 41 30.91 7.23 -12.90
N ALA A 42 30.08 6.62 -13.74
CA ALA A 42 29.87 5.18 -13.75
C ALA A 42 29.81 4.62 -15.18
N SER A 43 30.40 3.44 -15.36
CA SER A 43 30.35 2.67 -16.60
C SER A 43 29.31 1.55 -16.52
N TRP A 44 28.55 1.37 -17.60
CA TRP A 44 27.50 0.36 -17.73
C TRP A 44 27.59 -0.38 -19.06
N GLN A 45 27.50 -1.71 -19.00
CA GLN A 45 27.35 -2.52 -20.21
C GLN A 45 25.95 -2.34 -20.78
N ARG A 46 25.80 -2.37 -22.11
CA ARG A 46 24.48 -2.31 -22.76
C ARG A 46 23.54 -3.43 -22.31
N SER A 47 24.08 -4.60 -21.96
CA SER A 47 23.34 -5.72 -21.38
C SER A 47 22.68 -5.35 -20.05
N ASP A 48 23.39 -4.63 -19.18
CA ASP A 48 22.85 -4.16 -17.89
C ASP A 48 21.78 -3.09 -18.08
N ILE A 49 21.99 -2.17 -19.02
CA ILE A 49 20.98 -1.14 -19.37
C ILE A 49 19.70 -1.82 -19.88
N SER A 50 19.83 -2.88 -20.68
CA SER A 50 18.69 -3.66 -21.17
C SER A 50 17.92 -4.35 -20.04
N LYS A 51 18.60 -4.80 -18.99
CA LYS A 51 17.96 -5.30 -17.76
C LYS A 51 17.27 -4.18 -17.00
N LEU A 52 17.94 -3.03 -16.84
CA LEU A 52 17.40 -1.85 -16.15
C LEU A 52 16.13 -1.30 -16.82
N LYS A 53 16.06 -1.31 -18.16
CA LYS A 53 14.85 -0.94 -18.92
C LYS A 53 13.60 -1.72 -18.51
N ARG A 54 13.75 -2.97 -18.05
CA ARG A 54 12.62 -3.81 -17.61
C ARG A 54 12.20 -3.57 -16.16
N LEU A 55 13.06 -2.93 -15.37
CA LEU A 55 12.83 -2.61 -13.96
C LEU A 55 12.34 -1.17 -13.79
N TYR A 56 12.70 -0.29 -14.71
CA TYR A 56 12.40 1.13 -14.67
C TYR A 56 10.89 1.40 -14.80
N LEU A 57 10.36 2.17 -13.84
CA LEU A 57 9.00 2.71 -13.89
C LEU A 57 8.98 3.91 -14.84
N ALA A 58 8.66 3.67 -16.11
CA ALA A 58 8.51 4.71 -17.12
C ALA A 58 7.24 5.54 -16.93
N SER A 59 7.05 6.22 -15.79
CA SER A 59 5.91 7.11 -15.46
C SER A 59 4.47 6.58 -15.67
N GLU A 60 4.30 5.34 -16.13
CA GLU A 60 3.08 4.87 -16.80
C GLU A 60 2.63 3.47 -16.34
N LEU A 61 3.04 2.98 -15.18
CA LEU A 61 2.39 1.78 -14.64
C LEU A 61 0.94 2.12 -14.27
N ARG A 62 0.06 1.95 -15.25
CA ARG A 62 -1.37 2.12 -15.13
C ARG A 62 -1.94 0.83 -14.55
N PRO A 63 -2.85 0.92 -13.56
CA PRO A 63 -3.58 -0.25 -13.09
C PRO A 63 -4.23 -0.99 -14.27
N PRO A 64 -4.19 -2.33 -14.28
CA PRO A 64 -4.93 -3.12 -15.27
C PRO A 64 -6.45 -2.90 -15.13
N ASP A 65 -7.18 -3.28 -16.17
CA ASP A 65 -8.65 -3.35 -16.13
C ASP A 65 -9.14 -4.24 -14.97
N SER A 66 -10.28 -3.87 -14.37
CA SER A 66 -10.88 -4.53 -13.22
C SER A 66 -12.35 -4.90 -13.52
N PRO A 67 -12.58 -5.90 -14.39
CA PRO A 67 -13.93 -6.27 -14.84
C PRO A 67 -14.87 -6.72 -13.71
N GLY A 68 -14.32 -7.22 -12.59
CA GLY A 68 -15.10 -7.58 -11.40
C GLY A 68 -15.57 -6.39 -10.55
N ASN A 69 -15.17 -5.17 -10.90
CA ASN A 69 -15.52 -3.94 -10.21
C ASN A 69 -15.89 -2.84 -11.23
N ARG A 70 -17.18 -2.69 -11.51
CA ARG A 70 -17.70 -1.70 -12.49
C ARG A 70 -17.42 -0.24 -12.13
N VAL A 71 -17.04 0.04 -10.88
CA VAL A 71 -16.73 1.39 -10.40
C VAL A 71 -15.23 1.61 -10.15
N ALA A 72 -14.37 0.68 -10.60
CA ALA A 72 -12.93 0.68 -10.31
C ALA A 72 -12.22 2.00 -10.65
N ASP A 73 -12.60 2.64 -11.75
CA ASP A 73 -12.01 3.91 -12.20
C ASP A 73 -12.97 5.11 -12.05
N ASN A 74 -14.05 4.96 -11.26
CA ASN A 74 -15.02 6.03 -11.01
C ASN A 74 -14.50 6.97 -9.89
N PRO A 75 -14.31 8.28 -10.14
CA PRO A 75 -13.81 9.22 -9.13
C PRO A 75 -14.70 9.36 -7.88
N ALA A 76 -16.02 9.22 -8.04
CA ALA A 76 -16.94 9.27 -6.90
C ALA A 76 -16.82 8.00 -6.03
N ALA A 77 -16.58 6.83 -6.64
CA ALA A 77 -16.30 5.60 -5.89
C ALA A 77 -14.96 5.69 -5.17
N ALA A 78 -13.91 6.24 -5.81
CA ALA A 78 -12.64 6.50 -5.16
C ALA A 78 -12.76 7.50 -4.00
N THR A 79 -13.63 8.51 -4.12
CA THR A 79 -13.93 9.46 -3.03
C THR A 79 -14.60 8.77 -1.84
N LEU A 80 -15.61 7.94 -2.10
CA LEU A 80 -16.28 7.13 -1.07
C LEU A 80 -15.29 6.14 -0.42
N GLY A 81 -14.50 5.43 -1.23
CA GLY A 81 -13.46 4.51 -0.78
C GLY A 81 -12.42 5.18 0.10
N ARG A 82 -11.96 6.38 -0.28
CA ARG A 82 -11.03 7.17 0.52
C ARG A 82 -11.65 7.54 1.87
N ALA A 83 -12.91 8.00 1.89
CA ALA A 83 -13.58 8.32 3.14
C ALA A 83 -13.63 7.09 4.07
N ILE A 84 -13.96 5.91 3.54
CA ILE A 84 -14.01 4.65 4.30
C ILE A 84 -12.60 4.23 4.79
N PHE A 85 -11.58 4.35 3.94
CA PHE A 85 -10.20 3.95 4.23
C PHE A 85 -9.62 4.65 5.49
N PHE A 86 -10.02 5.90 5.71
CA PHE A 86 -9.54 6.71 6.84
C PHE A 86 -10.50 6.74 8.04
N ASP A 87 -11.74 6.27 7.90
CA ASP A 87 -12.76 6.36 8.95
C ASP A 87 -12.66 5.21 9.94
N LYS A 88 -12.46 5.56 11.22
CA LYS A 88 -12.30 4.60 12.31
C LYS A 88 -13.62 3.99 12.77
N ARG A 89 -14.77 4.61 12.46
CA ARG A 89 -16.10 4.10 12.85
C ARG A 89 -16.35 2.68 12.36
N PHE A 90 -15.67 2.26 11.30
CA PHE A 90 -15.79 0.92 10.72
C PHE A 90 -15.12 -0.19 11.52
N SER A 91 -14.28 0.09 12.53
CA SER A 91 -13.78 -0.93 13.46
C SER A 91 -14.68 -1.08 14.68
N ALA A 92 -14.73 -2.29 15.26
CA ALA A 92 -15.61 -2.54 16.40
C ALA A 92 -15.28 -1.70 17.64
N ASN A 93 -14.02 -1.29 17.81
CA ASN A 93 -13.59 -0.40 18.89
C ASN A 93 -13.54 1.08 18.47
N GLN A 94 -13.93 1.40 17.23
CA GLN A 94 -13.90 2.73 16.64
C GLN A 94 -12.53 3.44 16.70
N ALA A 95 -11.45 2.67 16.84
CA ALA A 95 -10.08 3.20 17.00
C ALA A 95 -9.17 2.91 15.80
N LEU A 96 -9.61 2.06 14.86
CA LEU A 96 -8.81 1.56 13.75
C LEU A 96 -9.50 1.85 12.41
N SER A 97 -8.70 2.24 11.43
CA SER A 97 -9.11 2.29 10.02
C SER A 97 -8.05 1.58 9.18
N CYS A 98 -8.25 1.47 7.87
CA CYS A 98 -7.24 0.93 6.96
C CYS A 98 -5.91 1.72 7.12
N ALA A 99 -6.01 3.04 7.28
CA ALA A 99 -4.86 3.93 7.49
C ALA A 99 -4.10 3.71 8.81
N SER A 100 -4.65 2.99 9.80
CA SER A 100 -3.92 2.63 11.01
C SER A 100 -2.76 1.65 10.72
N CYS A 101 -2.96 0.75 9.76
CA CYS A 101 -1.96 -0.23 9.32
C CYS A 101 -1.29 0.16 7.99
N HIS A 102 -1.94 1.01 7.19
CA HIS A 102 -1.45 1.47 5.90
C HIS A 102 -1.23 2.99 5.92
N GLN A 103 -0.18 3.43 6.62
CA GLN A 103 0.05 4.84 6.95
C GLN A 103 0.67 5.59 5.76
N PRO A 104 0.06 6.69 5.26
CA PRO A 104 0.57 7.38 4.07
C PRO A 104 2.01 7.88 4.19
N ASP A 105 2.42 8.34 5.38
CA ASP A 105 3.77 8.82 5.70
C ASP A 105 4.81 7.69 5.83
N ARG A 106 4.37 6.43 5.76
CA ARG A 106 5.22 5.23 5.77
C ARG A 106 4.98 4.38 4.52
N GLY A 107 4.63 5.03 3.41
CA GLY A 107 4.38 4.36 2.14
C GLY A 107 3.24 3.37 2.19
N PHE A 108 2.22 3.68 2.97
CA PHE A 108 1.07 2.82 3.21
C PHE A 108 1.42 1.46 3.83
N THR A 109 2.43 1.43 4.68
CA THR A 109 2.73 0.34 5.62
C THR A 109 2.59 0.83 7.07
N ASP A 110 2.79 -0.03 8.07
CA ASP A 110 2.87 0.39 9.48
C ASP A 110 4.31 0.41 10.03
N GLY A 111 5.28 -0.08 9.25
CA GLY A 111 6.69 -0.20 9.64
C GLY A 111 6.93 -1.24 10.75
N ARG A 112 6.02 -2.20 10.96
CA ARG A 112 6.15 -3.22 12.00
C ARG A 112 6.47 -4.59 11.40
N ALA A 113 7.18 -5.43 12.17
CA ALA A 113 7.42 -6.83 11.80
C ALA A 113 6.11 -7.63 11.77
N LEU A 114 5.20 -7.35 12.70
CA LEU A 114 3.83 -7.86 12.75
C LEU A 114 2.91 -6.66 13.01
N SER A 115 1.81 -6.60 12.27
CA SER A 115 0.83 -5.53 12.47
C SER A 115 0.03 -5.72 13.76
N HIS A 116 -0.66 -4.66 14.17
CA HIS A 116 -1.48 -4.66 15.37
C HIS A 116 -2.82 -3.97 15.08
N GLY A 117 -3.87 -4.77 14.95
CA GLY A 117 -5.25 -4.28 14.88
C GLY A 117 -5.84 -4.16 16.28
N VAL A 118 -7.03 -4.72 16.49
CA VAL A 118 -7.58 -4.88 17.83
C VAL A 118 -6.71 -5.80 18.70
N SER A 119 -5.93 -6.67 18.06
CA SER A 119 -4.88 -7.48 18.69
C SER A 119 -3.74 -7.73 17.70
N ALA A 120 -2.69 -8.44 18.12
CA ALA A 120 -1.55 -8.75 17.26
C ALA A 120 -1.97 -9.60 16.04
N THR A 121 -1.43 -9.24 14.86
CA THR A 121 -1.61 -10.03 13.64
C THR A 121 -0.47 -11.02 13.44
N MET A 122 -0.62 -11.89 12.45
CA MET A 122 0.35 -12.94 12.12
C MET A 122 1.41 -12.51 11.11
N ARG A 123 1.23 -11.36 10.45
CA ARG A 123 2.11 -10.85 9.38
C ARG A 123 2.14 -9.32 9.41
N ASN A 124 3.17 -8.72 8.82
CA ASN A 124 3.17 -7.28 8.54
C ASN A 124 2.16 -6.91 7.46
N ALA A 125 1.69 -5.66 7.50
CA ALA A 125 0.89 -5.04 6.45
C ALA A 125 1.78 -4.71 5.23
N PRO A 126 1.52 -5.31 4.05
CA PRO A 126 2.19 -4.88 2.82
C PRO A 126 1.72 -3.48 2.42
N THR A 127 2.51 -2.78 1.58
CA THR A 127 2.06 -1.52 1.00
C THR A 127 0.81 -1.72 0.13
N VAL A 128 -0.12 -0.76 0.16
CA VAL A 128 -1.22 -0.68 -0.81
C VAL A 128 -0.90 0.20 -2.03
N ILE A 129 0.27 0.85 -2.07
CA ILE A 129 0.71 1.61 -3.24
C ILE A 129 0.87 0.66 -4.44
N SER A 130 0.25 1.02 -5.55
CA SER A 130 0.23 0.27 -6.80
C SER A 130 -0.28 -1.17 -6.67
N ALA A 131 -0.96 -1.51 -5.57
CA ALA A 131 -1.43 -2.87 -5.30
C ALA A 131 -2.42 -3.38 -6.38
N ALA A 132 -3.08 -2.46 -7.08
CA ALA A 132 -3.94 -2.78 -8.23
C ALA A 132 -3.23 -3.53 -9.37
N ASN A 133 -1.89 -3.50 -9.42
CA ASN A 133 -1.10 -4.21 -10.42
C ASN A 133 -0.77 -5.67 -10.01
N TYR A 134 -1.12 -6.08 -8.80
CA TYR A 134 -0.91 -7.47 -8.37
C TYR A 134 -2.01 -8.40 -8.88
N LYS A 135 -1.61 -9.64 -9.17
CA LYS A 135 -2.53 -10.73 -9.58
C LYS A 135 -3.23 -11.38 -8.39
N TRP A 136 -2.56 -11.41 -7.25
CA TRP A 136 -3.00 -12.04 -6.01
C TRP A 136 -2.72 -11.08 -4.85
N PHE A 137 -3.61 -11.06 -3.87
CA PHE A 137 -3.57 -10.14 -2.74
C PHE A 137 -3.29 -10.90 -1.44
N TYR A 138 -2.72 -10.21 -0.44
CA TYR A 138 -2.05 -10.81 0.73
C TYR A 138 -0.76 -11.58 0.40
N TRP A 139 -0.02 -11.94 1.45
CA TRP A 139 1.22 -12.71 1.37
C TRP A 139 1.02 -14.14 0.86
N ASP A 140 -0.14 -14.75 1.11
CA ASP A 140 -0.50 -16.11 0.66
C ASP A 140 -1.34 -16.11 -0.62
N GLY A 141 -1.71 -14.92 -1.12
CA GLY A 141 -2.54 -14.79 -2.31
C GLY A 141 -3.96 -15.29 -2.13
N ARG A 142 -4.51 -15.26 -0.90
CA ARG A 142 -5.87 -15.75 -0.60
C ARG A 142 -7.00 -14.92 -1.18
N ARG A 143 -6.70 -13.83 -1.90
CA ARG A 143 -7.68 -13.01 -2.62
C ARG A 143 -7.19 -12.74 -4.04
N ASP A 144 -8.14 -12.75 -4.96
CA ASP A 144 -7.94 -12.73 -6.40
C ASP A 144 -8.22 -11.37 -7.05
N SER A 145 -8.77 -10.43 -6.27
CA SER A 145 -9.08 -9.08 -6.73
C SER A 145 -8.84 -8.06 -5.62
N LEU A 146 -8.59 -6.81 -6.03
CA LEU A 146 -8.39 -5.71 -5.09
C LEU A 146 -9.67 -5.48 -4.28
N TRP A 147 -10.85 -5.52 -4.90
CA TRP A 147 -12.09 -5.29 -4.15
C TRP A 147 -12.41 -6.40 -3.15
N SER A 148 -12.02 -7.66 -3.41
CA SER A 148 -12.21 -8.76 -2.46
C SER A 148 -11.18 -8.76 -1.32
N GLN A 149 -9.97 -8.24 -1.55
CA GLN A 149 -8.99 -8.02 -0.49
C GLN A 149 -9.49 -7.04 0.57
N ALA A 150 -10.13 -5.94 0.15
CA ALA A 150 -10.53 -4.85 1.01
C ALA A 150 -11.61 -5.25 2.03
N LEU A 151 -12.28 -6.37 1.81
CA LEU A 151 -13.35 -6.86 2.68
C LEU A 151 -12.81 -7.52 3.96
N ILE A 152 -11.75 -8.34 3.87
CA ILE A 152 -11.29 -9.16 5.02
C ILE A 152 -11.03 -8.32 6.27
N PRO A 153 -10.33 -7.16 6.21
CA PRO A 153 -9.91 -6.47 7.42
C PRO A 153 -11.07 -6.02 8.30
N PHE A 154 -12.23 -5.74 7.71
CA PHE A 154 -13.44 -5.39 8.46
C PHE A 154 -13.85 -6.52 9.40
N GLU A 155 -13.86 -7.78 8.96
CA GLU A 155 -14.37 -8.92 9.73
C GLU A 155 -13.29 -9.73 10.47
N ALA A 156 -12.01 -9.50 10.17
CA ALA A 156 -10.91 -10.21 10.81
C ALA A 156 -10.80 -9.86 12.30
N ALA A 157 -10.84 -10.88 13.16
CA ALA A 157 -10.95 -10.74 14.62
C ALA A 157 -9.73 -10.08 15.28
N ASN A 158 -8.58 -10.10 14.64
CA ASN A 158 -7.35 -9.43 15.08
C ASN A 158 -7.06 -8.12 14.34
N GLU A 159 -7.89 -7.75 13.35
CA GLU A 159 -7.76 -6.51 12.59
C GLU A 159 -8.81 -5.50 13.04
N MET A 160 -9.92 -5.30 12.32
CA MET A 160 -10.97 -4.33 12.70
C MET A 160 -12.13 -4.96 13.50
N ASN A 161 -12.27 -6.29 13.46
CA ASN A 161 -13.24 -7.10 14.24
C ASN A 161 -14.70 -6.59 14.20
N SER A 162 -15.11 -6.03 13.07
CA SER A 162 -16.45 -5.50 12.78
C SER A 162 -17.36 -6.57 12.16
N SER A 163 -18.53 -6.16 11.69
CA SER A 163 -19.49 -7.05 11.00
C SER A 163 -20.16 -6.36 9.82
N ARG A 164 -20.65 -7.13 8.84
CA ARG A 164 -21.32 -6.59 7.63
C ARG A 164 -22.49 -5.68 7.98
N VAL A 165 -23.28 -6.06 9.00
CA VAL A 165 -24.42 -5.27 9.46
C VAL A 165 -23.98 -4.00 10.19
N SER A 166 -22.86 -4.02 10.94
CA SER A 166 -22.33 -2.81 11.57
C SER A 166 -21.88 -1.77 10.52
N LEU A 167 -21.22 -2.21 9.45
CA LEU A 167 -20.89 -1.34 8.30
C LEU A 167 -22.15 -0.75 7.67
N LEU A 168 -23.19 -1.56 7.49
CA LEU A 168 -24.46 -1.11 6.92
C LEU A 168 -25.15 -0.07 7.80
N HIS A 169 -25.12 -0.23 9.13
CA HIS A 169 -25.65 0.77 10.06
C HIS A 169 -24.89 2.10 9.96
N ILE A 170 -23.56 2.08 9.85
CA ILE A 170 -22.76 3.31 9.68
C ILE A 170 -23.14 4.02 8.37
N VAL A 171 -23.17 3.31 7.26
CA VAL A 171 -23.44 3.91 5.94
C VAL A 171 -24.89 4.38 5.82
N SER A 172 -25.85 3.66 6.39
CA SER A 172 -27.28 4.01 6.30
C SER A 172 -27.69 5.15 7.23
N SER A 173 -27.02 5.31 8.38
CA SER A 173 -27.31 6.38 9.36
C SER A 173 -26.62 7.70 9.04
N ASP A 174 -25.44 7.67 8.41
CA ASP A 174 -24.73 8.87 7.97
C ASP A 174 -25.29 9.36 6.62
N THR A 175 -25.94 10.54 6.64
CA THR A 175 -26.59 11.10 5.44
C THR A 175 -25.63 11.32 4.27
N ASN A 176 -24.36 11.60 4.54
CA ASN A 176 -23.37 11.79 3.48
C ASN A 176 -22.95 10.45 2.88
N TYR A 177 -22.67 9.44 3.71
CA TYR A 177 -22.36 8.10 3.21
C TYR A 177 -23.51 7.49 2.43
N ARG A 178 -24.74 7.57 2.97
CA ARG A 178 -25.94 7.08 2.29
C ARG A 178 -26.08 7.70 0.90
N ARG A 179 -26.00 9.03 0.81
CA ARG A 179 -26.12 9.76 -0.46
C ARG A 179 -25.04 9.34 -1.48
N GLN A 180 -23.78 9.24 -1.04
CA GLN A 180 -22.68 8.84 -1.92
C GLN A 180 -22.83 7.38 -2.40
N TYR A 181 -23.20 6.48 -1.49
CA TYR A 181 -23.45 5.08 -1.80
C TYR A 181 -24.60 4.94 -2.80
N GLU A 182 -25.77 5.53 -2.49
CA GLU A 182 -26.98 5.34 -3.30
C GLU A 182 -26.83 5.95 -4.70
N LYS A 183 -26.03 7.01 -4.85
CA LYS A 183 -25.66 7.57 -6.15
C LYS A 183 -24.87 6.58 -7.03
N LEU A 184 -24.05 5.71 -6.43
CA LEU A 184 -23.18 4.77 -7.15
C LEU A 184 -23.85 3.41 -7.38
N PHE A 185 -24.61 2.94 -6.39
CA PHE A 185 -25.05 1.54 -6.31
C PHE A 185 -26.58 1.37 -6.26
N GLY A 186 -27.34 2.45 -6.19
CA GLY A 186 -28.78 2.40 -5.98
C GLY A 186 -29.16 2.31 -4.50
N PRO A 187 -30.46 2.24 -4.19
CA PRO A 187 -30.96 2.37 -2.83
C PRO A 187 -30.45 1.28 -1.89
N LEU A 188 -30.17 1.65 -0.64
CA LEU A 188 -29.97 0.68 0.44
C LEU A 188 -31.28 -0.07 0.75
N PRO A 189 -31.23 -1.20 1.49
CA PRO A 189 -32.44 -1.84 1.99
C PRO A 189 -33.37 -0.86 2.71
N ALA A 190 -34.67 -1.10 2.61
CA ALA A 190 -35.68 -0.22 3.18
C ALA A 190 -35.47 0.00 4.69
N GLN A 191 -35.79 1.19 5.18
CA GLN A 191 -35.45 1.61 6.54
C GLN A 191 -36.10 0.70 7.62
N ASP A 192 -37.28 0.17 7.35
CA ASP A 192 -38.00 -0.76 8.23
C ASP A 192 -37.29 -2.12 8.34
N LEU A 193 -36.61 -2.56 7.27
CA LEU A 193 -35.76 -3.75 7.30
C LEU A 193 -34.50 -3.48 8.10
N LEU A 194 -33.87 -2.32 7.89
CA LEU A 194 -32.66 -1.92 8.62
C LEU A 194 -32.90 -1.80 10.13
N SER A 195 -34.03 -1.24 10.55
CA SER A 195 -34.39 -1.11 11.98
C SER A 195 -34.62 -2.44 12.68
N ARG A 196 -34.82 -3.53 11.95
CA ARG A 196 -35.02 -4.88 12.48
C ARG A 196 -33.73 -5.70 12.52
N LEU A 197 -32.64 -5.19 11.95
CA LEU A 197 -31.34 -5.86 12.01
C LEU A 197 -30.73 -5.74 13.41
N PRO A 198 -30.02 -6.76 13.90
CA PRO A 198 -29.21 -6.61 15.11
C PRO A 198 -28.13 -5.54 14.91
N GLU A 199 -27.56 -5.02 15.99
CA GLU A 199 -26.45 -4.04 15.91
C GLU A 199 -25.20 -4.64 15.21
N LYS A 200 -24.96 -5.93 15.45
CA LYS A 200 -23.85 -6.70 14.88
C LYS A 200 -24.35 -8.02 14.32
N ALA A 201 -23.99 -8.30 13.08
CA ALA A 201 -24.21 -9.59 12.44
C ALA A 201 -23.32 -9.75 11.21
N GLY A 202 -22.68 -10.91 11.12
CA GLY A 202 -21.86 -11.35 10.00
C GLY A 202 -21.54 -12.85 10.15
N PRO A 203 -21.01 -13.50 9.11
CA PRO A 203 -20.62 -14.91 9.17
C PRO A 203 -19.43 -15.19 10.10
N TYR A 204 -18.69 -14.16 10.50
CA TYR A 204 -17.55 -14.23 11.40
C TYR A 204 -17.83 -13.51 12.74
N GLY A 205 -16.88 -13.58 13.66
CA GLY A 205 -16.98 -12.99 15.01
C GLY A 205 -17.49 -13.95 16.07
N ASP A 206 -17.94 -13.39 17.20
CA ASP A 206 -18.43 -14.16 18.34
C ASP A 206 -19.74 -14.93 18.03
N LEU A 207 -20.15 -15.79 18.96
CA LEU A 207 -21.35 -16.61 18.77
C LEU A 207 -22.61 -15.75 18.54
N PRO A 208 -22.90 -14.70 19.34
CA PRO A 208 -24.05 -13.81 19.09
C PRO A 208 -24.06 -13.18 17.69
N THR A 209 -22.92 -12.68 17.21
CA THR A 209 -22.79 -12.07 15.88
C THR A 209 -23.14 -13.06 14.78
N ARG A 210 -22.60 -14.29 14.85
CA ARG A 210 -22.87 -15.35 13.87
C ARG A 210 -24.31 -15.85 13.94
N THR A 211 -24.85 -16.05 15.14
CA THR A 211 -26.26 -16.45 15.30
C THR A 211 -27.21 -15.37 14.78
N GLY A 212 -26.92 -14.09 15.03
CA GLY A 212 -27.66 -12.95 14.48
C GLY A 212 -27.68 -12.96 12.95
N TRP A 213 -26.53 -13.24 12.32
CA TRP A 213 -26.42 -13.36 10.87
C TRP A 213 -27.31 -14.46 10.30
N TYR A 214 -27.26 -15.67 10.86
CA TYR A 214 -28.03 -16.80 10.32
C TYR A 214 -29.54 -16.70 10.60
N ARG A 215 -29.97 -15.82 11.52
CA ARG A 215 -31.39 -15.46 11.73
C ARG A 215 -31.94 -14.51 10.67
N ILE A 216 -31.09 -13.70 10.02
CA ILE A 216 -31.51 -12.84 8.91
C ILE A 216 -31.92 -13.72 7.72
N SER A 217 -33.03 -13.43 7.05
CA SER A 217 -33.48 -14.22 5.89
C SER A 217 -32.42 -14.27 4.79
N ALA A 218 -32.36 -15.37 4.03
CA ALA A 218 -31.39 -15.52 2.95
C ALA A 218 -31.45 -14.38 1.90
N PRO A 219 -32.63 -13.89 1.48
CA PRO A 219 -32.71 -12.73 0.58
C PRO A 219 -32.10 -11.45 1.17
N LEU A 220 -32.34 -11.17 2.46
CA LEU A 220 -31.79 -9.97 3.10
C LEU A 220 -30.28 -10.10 3.33
N ARG A 221 -29.77 -11.28 3.71
CA ARG A 221 -28.33 -11.54 3.73
C ARG A 221 -27.68 -11.29 2.39
N HIS A 222 -28.32 -11.72 1.30
CA HIS A 222 -27.81 -11.48 -0.05
C HIS A 222 -27.73 -9.98 -0.38
N GLN A 223 -28.74 -9.17 -0.01
CA GLN A 223 -28.68 -7.71 -0.15
C GLN A 223 -27.56 -7.08 0.69
N ILE A 224 -27.36 -7.54 1.92
CA ILE A 224 -26.25 -7.09 2.79
C ILE A 224 -24.89 -7.45 2.16
N ASN A 225 -24.78 -8.60 1.51
CA ASN A 225 -23.56 -9.00 0.82
C ASN A 225 -23.29 -8.20 -0.45
N ILE A 226 -24.32 -7.81 -1.21
CA ILE A 226 -24.17 -6.84 -2.30
C ILE A 226 -23.65 -5.51 -1.74
N PHE A 227 -24.25 -5.03 -0.65
CA PHE A 227 -23.76 -3.83 0.04
C PHE A 227 -22.29 -3.96 0.42
N TYR A 228 -21.93 -5.06 1.07
CA TYR A 228 -20.57 -5.29 1.54
C TYR A 228 -19.56 -5.37 0.38
N ALA A 229 -19.88 -6.08 -0.71
CA ALA A 229 -19.05 -6.10 -1.92
C ALA A 229 -18.87 -4.69 -2.52
N ASN A 230 -19.91 -3.85 -2.52
CA ASN A 230 -19.83 -2.47 -3.00
C ASN A 230 -18.93 -1.58 -2.13
N ILE A 231 -18.84 -1.84 -0.82
CA ILE A 231 -17.86 -1.21 0.07
C ILE A 231 -16.44 -1.58 -0.36
N GLY A 232 -16.14 -2.87 -0.53
CA GLY A 232 -14.83 -3.32 -1.02
C GLY A 232 -14.47 -2.74 -2.38
N LYS A 233 -15.42 -2.67 -3.31
CA LYS A 233 -15.26 -2.05 -4.63
C LYS A 233 -14.94 -0.56 -4.58
N SER A 234 -15.54 0.17 -3.63
CA SER A 234 -15.26 1.59 -3.40
C SER A 234 -13.85 1.79 -2.85
N VAL A 235 -13.45 1.01 -1.83
CA VAL A 235 -12.09 1.04 -1.26
C VAL A 235 -11.05 0.70 -2.33
N ALA A 236 -11.29 -0.33 -3.14
CA ALA A 236 -10.43 -0.68 -4.26
C ALA A 236 -10.32 0.43 -5.31
N ALA A 237 -11.39 1.17 -5.59
CA ALA A 237 -11.33 2.33 -6.48
C ALA A 237 -10.41 3.44 -5.94
N PHE A 238 -10.37 3.63 -4.61
CA PHE A 238 -9.39 4.52 -3.98
C PHE A 238 -7.97 3.96 -4.07
N GLU A 239 -7.75 2.69 -3.70
CA GLU A 239 -6.43 2.05 -3.74
C GLU A 239 -5.83 2.06 -5.16
N ARG A 240 -6.65 1.97 -6.21
CA ARG A 240 -6.20 2.13 -7.62
C ARG A 240 -5.58 3.49 -7.92
N THR A 241 -5.95 4.53 -7.17
CA THR A 241 -5.35 5.88 -7.31
C THR A 241 -3.98 5.98 -6.65
N LEU A 242 -3.65 5.06 -5.73
CA LEU A 242 -2.36 5.03 -5.03
C LEU A 242 -1.32 4.41 -5.97
N ARG A 243 -0.42 5.24 -6.47
CA ARG A 243 0.61 4.84 -7.43
C ARG A 243 1.99 5.26 -6.96
N PHE A 244 2.98 4.46 -7.31
CA PHE A 244 4.38 4.84 -7.13
C PHE A 244 4.70 6.08 -7.97
N SER A 245 5.46 6.98 -7.36
CA SER A 245 6.04 8.14 -8.05
C SER A 245 7.48 7.79 -8.44
N PRO A 246 7.98 8.27 -9.60
CA PRO A 246 9.36 8.01 -10.00
C PRO A 246 10.36 8.42 -8.92
N THR A 247 11.19 7.47 -8.50
CA THR A 247 12.19 7.64 -7.45
C THR A 247 13.55 8.10 -8.03
N ARG A 248 14.59 8.14 -7.19
CA ARG A 248 15.97 8.45 -7.65
C ARG A 248 16.50 7.41 -8.63
N ILE A 249 16.19 6.11 -8.42
CA ILE A 249 16.65 5.04 -9.33
C ILE A 249 15.98 5.16 -10.70
N ASP A 250 14.70 5.57 -10.73
CA ASP A 250 13.97 5.75 -11.97
C ASP A 250 14.55 6.88 -12.81
N ARG A 251 14.83 8.02 -12.18
CA ARG A 251 15.48 9.16 -12.86
C ARG A 251 16.87 8.80 -13.37
N TYR A 252 17.64 8.03 -12.60
CA TYR A 252 18.96 7.57 -13.01
C TYR A 252 18.88 6.59 -14.18
N ALA A 253 17.96 5.63 -14.13
CA ALA A 253 17.69 4.71 -15.22
C ALA A 253 17.27 5.44 -16.49
N ALA A 254 16.38 6.43 -16.40
CA ALA A 254 15.94 7.25 -17.53
C ALA A 254 17.12 7.98 -18.19
N GLN A 255 18.00 8.62 -17.41
CA GLN A 255 19.20 9.27 -17.93
C GLN A 255 20.12 8.28 -18.65
N LEU A 256 20.38 7.12 -18.04
CA LEU A 256 21.24 6.09 -18.60
C LEU A 256 20.66 5.48 -19.88
N ILE A 257 19.35 5.26 -19.93
CA ILE A 257 18.63 4.75 -21.10
C ILE A 257 18.69 5.75 -22.26
N ALA A 258 18.48 7.04 -22.00
CA ALA A 258 18.56 8.09 -23.01
C ALA A 258 19.98 8.19 -23.60
N LEU A 259 21.02 8.18 -22.75
CA LEU A 259 22.42 8.14 -23.20
C LEU A 259 22.71 6.91 -24.08
N ALA A 260 22.18 5.75 -23.71
CA ALA A 260 22.37 4.52 -24.48
C ALA A 260 21.65 4.50 -25.84
N GLN A 261 20.64 5.36 -26.03
CA GLN A 261 19.92 5.53 -27.30
C GLN A 261 20.67 6.45 -28.26
N SER A 262 21.33 7.51 -27.75
CA SER A 262 22.03 8.50 -28.59
C SER A 262 23.52 8.18 -28.82
N ASN A 263 24.07 7.22 -28.10
CA ASN A 263 25.46 6.79 -28.20
C ASN A 263 25.52 5.32 -28.63
N THR A 264 26.52 4.90 -29.41
CA THR A 264 26.76 3.50 -29.84
C THR A 264 27.89 2.81 -29.07
N THR A 265 28.66 3.50 -28.23
CA THR A 265 29.76 2.92 -27.44
C THR A 265 29.29 1.83 -26.48
N ASN A 266 30.19 0.93 -26.10
CA ASN A 266 30.01 0.00 -25.00
C ASN A 266 31.35 -0.15 -24.26
N PRO A 267 31.45 0.22 -22.97
CA PRO A 267 30.36 0.64 -22.07
C PRO A 267 29.79 2.04 -22.38
N ILE A 268 28.60 2.31 -21.84
CA ILE A 268 28.06 3.67 -21.70
C ILE A 268 28.61 4.28 -20.42
N ILE A 269 29.12 5.50 -20.51
CA ILE A 269 29.56 6.29 -19.36
C ILE A 269 28.48 7.30 -19.03
N ILE A 270 28.06 7.33 -17.76
CA ILE A 270 27.14 8.32 -17.21
C ILE A 270 27.85 9.11 -16.10
N ARG A 271 27.59 10.42 -16.04
CA ARG A 271 27.96 11.30 -14.94
C ARG A 271 26.67 11.82 -14.31
N SER A 272 26.42 11.48 -13.05
CA SER A 272 25.17 11.82 -12.38
C SER A 272 25.36 11.96 -10.87
N GLN A 273 24.58 12.85 -10.25
CA GLN A 273 24.51 13.01 -8.79
C GLN A 273 23.32 12.25 -8.18
N LEU A 274 22.54 11.55 -9.01
CA LEU A 274 21.29 10.92 -8.56
C LEU A 274 21.54 9.74 -7.63
N LEU A 275 22.62 8.98 -7.83
CA LEU A 275 23.01 7.82 -7.03
C LEU A 275 24.44 7.98 -6.53
N SER A 276 24.69 7.56 -5.30
CA SER A 276 26.01 7.45 -4.68
C SER A 276 26.81 6.26 -5.23
N HIS A 277 28.12 6.23 -4.98
CA HIS A 277 28.98 5.10 -5.35
C HIS A 277 28.46 3.77 -4.81
N ALA A 278 27.97 3.74 -3.56
CA ALA A 278 27.42 2.55 -2.94
C ALA A 278 26.11 2.10 -3.60
N GLU A 279 25.21 3.04 -3.93
CA GLU A 279 23.95 2.73 -4.62
C GLU A 279 24.22 2.20 -6.05
N ILE A 280 25.21 2.75 -6.76
CA ILE A 280 25.65 2.26 -8.08
C ILE A 280 26.22 0.84 -7.97
N ALA A 281 27.09 0.59 -6.98
CA ALA A 281 27.65 -0.74 -6.75
C ALA A 281 26.57 -1.77 -6.39
N GLY A 282 25.62 -1.39 -5.52
CA GLY A 282 24.46 -2.22 -5.18
C GLY A 282 23.58 -2.53 -6.39
N LEU A 283 23.30 -1.55 -7.24
CA LEU A 283 22.54 -1.75 -8.47
C LEU A 283 23.27 -2.70 -9.44
N LYS A 284 24.60 -2.59 -9.56
CA LYS A 284 25.40 -3.54 -10.35
C LYS A 284 25.29 -4.96 -9.81
N LEU A 285 25.40 -5.15 -8.49
CA LEU A 285 25.21 -6.47 -7.85
C LEU A 285 23.80 -7.03 -8.07
N TYR A 286 22.78 -6.17 -7.97
CA TYR A 286 21.39 -6.55 -8.20
C TYR A 286 21.12 -7.00 -9.66
N LEU A 287 21.79 -6.39 -10.64
CA LEU A 287 21.67 -6.76 -12.05
C LEU A 287 22.55 -7.95 -12.46
N ASP A 288 23.47 -8.38 -11.58
CA ASP A 288 24.38 -9.49 -11.81
C ASP A 288 23.75 -10.82 -11.36
N ASP A 289 23.07 -11.47 -12.30
CA ASP A 289 22.43 -12.77 -12.06
C ASP A 289 23.43 -13.87 -11.71
N SER A 290 24.72 -13.73 -12.05
CA SER A 290 25.74 -14.72 -11.70
C SER A 290 26.13 -14.67 -10.22
N LYS A 291 25.80 -13.58 -9.53
CA LYS A 291 26.16 -13.36 -8.12
C LYS A 291 24.98 -13.44 -7.18
N THR A 292 23.94 -12.64 -7.42
CA THR A 292 22.89 -12.40 -6.41
C THR A 292 21.57 -13.10 -6.71
N HIS A 293 21.29 -13.38 -7.99
CA HIS A 293 20.03 -13.96 -8.44
C HIS A 293 18.76 -13.21 -7.98
N CYS A 294 18.87 -11.96 -7.49
CA CYS A 294 17.74 -11.19 -6.94
C CYS A 294 16.57 -11.09 -7.94
N ARG A 295 16.89 -11.00 -9.23
CA ARG A 295 15.92 -10.80 -10.31
C ARG A 295 15.11 -12.03 -10.68
N ASN A 296 15.44 -13.20 -10.13
CA ASN A 296 14.61 -14.40 -10.30
C ASN A 296 13.22 -14.20 -9.70
N CYS A 297 13.14 -13.48 -8.56
CA CYS A 297 11.90 -13.17 -7.89
C CYS A 297 11.53 -11.67 -8.02
N HIS A 298 12.51 -10.80 -7.83
CA HIS A 298 12.29 -9.35 -7.84
C HIS A 298 12.56 -8.78 -9.23
N ASN A 299 11.56 -8.70 -10.08
CA ASN A 299 11.71 -8.17 -11.44
C ASN A 299 10.48 -7.38 -11.89
N GLY A 300 10.55 -6.83 -13.10
CA GLY A 300 9.52 -5.93 -13.61
C GLY A 300 9.52 -4.58 -12.89
N GLN A 301 8.55 -3.75 -13.26
CA GLN A 301 8.43 -2.36 -12.77
C GLN A 301 8.09 -2.26 -11.28
N LEU A 302 7.58 -3.33 -10.65
CA LEU A 302 7.29 -3.36 -9.22
C LEU A 302 8.40 -4.01 -8.40
N PHE A 303 9.54 -4.37 -9.01
CA PHE A 303 10.57 -5.18 -8.35
C PHE A 303 10.00 -6.46 -7.72
N SER A 304 8.99 -7.05 -8.36
CA SER A 304 8.30 -8.27 -7.94
C SER A 304 7.62 -8.91 -9.15
N ASN A 305 7.85 -10.20 -9.34
CA ASN A 305 7.10 -10.99 -10.31
C ASN A 305 5.69 -11.40 -9.81
N SER A 306 5.35 -11.06 -8.55
CA SER A 306 4.10 -11.43 -7.87
C SER A 306 3.83 -12.94 -7.76
N GLU A 307 4.86 -13.76 -7.94
CA GLU A 307 4.80 -15.21 -7.76
C GLU A 307 5.12 -15.60 -6.30
N PHE A 308 5.00 -16.88 -5.97
CA PHE A 308 5.13 -17.40 -4.61
C PHE A 308 6.38 -18.27 -4.48
N TYR A 309 7.18 -18.01 -3.45
CA TYR A 309 8.41 -18.74 -3.18
C TYR A 309 8.55 -19.06 -1.69
N ASP A 310 9.06 -20.24 -1.40
CA ASP A 310 9.51 -20.60 -0.06
C ASP A 310 10.99 -20.26 0.09
N ILE A 311 11.29 -19.28 0.94
CA ILE A 311 12.65 -18.90 1.34
C ILE A 311 12.97 -19.37 2.76
N ASN A 312 12.24 -20.38 3.25
CA ASN A 312 12.31 -20.92 4.60
C ASN A 312 12.02 -19.88 5.70
N SER A 313 11.06 -18.98 5.42
CA SER A 313 10.61 -17.95 6.38
C SER A 313 9.38 -18.35 7.18
N ALA A 314 8.65 -19.38 6.73
CA ALA A 314 7.45 -19.87 7.38
C ALA A 314 7.76 -20.62 8.67
N LYS A 315 6.91 -20.44 9.70
CA LYS A 315 6.85 -21.35 10.85
C LYS A 315 5.78 -22.38 10.55
N LEU A 316 6.12 -23.65 10.39
CA LEU A 316 5.16 -24.70 9.99
C LEU A 316 4.57 -25.50 11.17
N ILE A 317 5.00 -25.19 12.40
CA ILE A 317 4.60 -25.91 13.61
C ILE A 317 4.15 -24.96 14.73
N GLY A 318 3.28 -25.48 15.61
CA GLY A 318 2.78 -24.77 16.78
C GLY A 318 1.62 -23.83 16.49
N LYS A 319 1.25 -23.02 17.49
CA LYS A 319 0.09 -22.12 17.47
C LYS A 319 0.13 -21.07 16.34
N PHE A 320 1.31 -20.84 15.78
CA PHE A 320 1.58 -19.83 14.76
C PHE A 320 1.97 -20.45 13.42
N ALA A 321 1.56 -21.71 13.18
CA ALA A 321 1.79 -22.38 11.92
C ALA A 321 1.18 -21.60 10.75
N ASP A 322 2.01 -21.27 9.76
CA ASP A 322 1.63 -20.53 8.56
C ASP A 322 2.07 -21.31 7.33
N TYR A 323 1.11 -21.96 6.68
CA TYR A 323 1.35 -22.79 5.49
C TYR A 323 1.43 -21.97 4.20
N GLY A 324 1.30 -20.63 4.28
CA GLY A 324 1.46 -19.74 3.14
C GLY A 324 0.49 -20.04 1.99
N ARG A 325 1.03 -20.09 0.77
CA ARG A 325 0.27 -20.23 -0.47
C ARG A 325 -0.61 -21.48 -0.51
N GLU A 326 -0.22 -22.58 0.13
CA GLU A 326 -1.02 -23.81 0.17
C GLU A 326 -2.45 -23.57 0.69
N LEU A 327 -2.58 -22.92 1.86
CA LEU A 327 -3.90 -22.56 2.38
C LEU A 327 -4.48 -21.34 1.66
N GLY A 328 -3.63 -20.43 1.17
CA GLY A 328 -4.06 -19.28 0.39
C GLY A 328 -4.83 -19.66 -0.88
N MET A 329 -4.40 -20.68 -1.61
CA MET A 329 -5.11 -21.14 -2.82
C MET A 329 -6.51 -21.64 -2.50
N ARG A 330 -6.66 -22.48 -1.48
CA ARG A 330 -7.98 -22.97 -1.03
C ARG A 330 -8.87 -21.82 -0.59
N ALA A 331 -8.32 -20.90 0.21
CA ALA A 331 -9.03 -19.73 0.66
C ALA A 331 -9.46 -18.78 -0.46
N ALA A 332 -8.74 -18.74 -1.59
CA ALA A 332 -9.14 -17.96 -2.77
C ALA A 332 -10.24 -18.66 -3.58
N ILE A 333 -10.17 -20.00 -3.70
CA ILE A 333 -11.19 -20.80 -4.39
C ILE A 333 -12.53 -20.73 -3.64
N ASP A 334 -12.50 -20.85 -2.31
CA ASP A 334 -13.70 -20.91 -1.47
C ASP A 334 -14.19 -19.52 -0.99
N ASP A 335 -13.56 -18.43 -1.44
CA ASP A 335 -13.95 -17.07 -1.06
C ASP A 335 -15.33 -16.70 -1.63
N GLU A 336 -16.24 -16.26 -0.76
CA GLU A 336 -17.60 -15.81 -1.12
C GLU A 336 -17.57 -14.64 -2.12
N PHE A 337 -16.49 -13.87 -2.12
CA PHE A 337 -16.30 -12.65 -2.91
C PHE A 337 -15.17 -12.76 -3.95
N ASN A 338 -14.80 -13.97 -4.39
CA ASN A 338 -13.88 -14.08 -5.53
C ASN A 338 -14.55 -13.62 -6.84
N CYS A 339 -13.78 -13.55 -7.92
CA CYS A 339 -14.24 -13.03 -9.20
C CYS A 339 -15.29 -13.92 -9.89
N THR A 340 -15.43 -15.20 -9.53
CA THR A 340 -16.49 -16.07 -10.05
C THR A 340 -17.80 -15.90 -9.29
N SER A 341 -17.75 -15.28 -8.12
CA SER A 341 -18.93 -15.03 -7.29
C SER A 341 -19.99 -14.19 -8.02
N ARG A 342 -21.23 -14.30 -7.54
CA ARG A 342 -22.36 -13.45 -7.96
C ARG A 342 -22.22 -11.98 -7.56
N TYR A 343 -21.19 -11.64 -6.78
CA TYR A 343 -20.92 -10.26 -6.33
C TYR A 343 -19.87 -9.56 -7.20
N SER A 344 -19.15 -10.32 -8.03
CA SER A 344 -18.30 -9.78 -9.09
C SER A 344 -19.16 -9.15 -10.18
N ASP A 345 -18.77 -7.96 -10.66
CA ASP A 345 -19.44 -7.29 -11.80
C ASP A 345 -19.01 -7.85 -13.16
N MET A 346 -18.13 -8.85 -13.18
CA MET A 346 -17.63 -9.46 -14.41
C MET A 346 -18.77 -10.24 -15.11
N PRO A 347 -18.95 -10.08 -16.44
CA PRO A 347 -19.90 -10.89 -17.20
C PRO A 347 -19.65 -12.40 -17.04
N ASP A 348 -20.72 -13.19 -16.99
CA ASP A 348 -20.61 -14.63 -16.73
C ASP A 348 -19.79 -15.38 -17.81
N ASP A 349 -19.87 -14.94 -19.06
CA ASP A 349 -19.10 -15.53 -20.16
C ASP A 349 -17.58 -15.21 -20.06
N GLU A 350 -17.22 -14.13 -19.36
CA GLU A 350 -15.84 -13.74 -19.09
C GLU A 350 -15.26 -14.44 -17.86
N LYS A 351 -16.07 -14.77 -16.84
CA LYS A 351 -15.62 -15.42 -15.60
C LYS A 351 -14.77 -16.65 -15.89
N ASN A 352 -15.22 -17.53 -16.77
CA ASN A 352 -14.48 -18.76 -17.11
C ASN A 352 -13.09 -18.49 -17.71
N ARG A 353 -12.95 -17.40 -18.46
CA ARG A 353 -11.71 -17.06 -19.20
C ARG A 353 -10.75 -16.18 -18.41
N ARG A 354 -11.27 -15.27 -17.56
CA ARG A 354 -10.49 -14.22 -16.90
C ARG A 354 -10.23 -14.48 -15.42
N CYS A 355 -11.03 -15.31 -14.75
CA CYS A 355 -10.84 -15.60 -13.34
C CYS A 355 -9.66 -16.51 -13.07
N ARG A 356 -8.62 -15.96 -12.42
CA ARG A 356 -7.41 -16.71 -12.05
C ARG A 356 -7.68 -17.84 -11.08
N VAL A 357 -8.74 -17.74 -10.27
CA VAL A 357 -9.15 -18.81 -9.34
C VAL A 357 -9.54 -20.10 -10.06
N ASN A 358 -9.98 -20.04 -11.32
CA ASN A 358 -10.33 -21.22 -12.11
C ASN A 358 -9.11 -22.07 -12.48
N SER A 359 -7.90 -21.48 -12.44
CA SER A 359 -6.65 -22.18 -12.72
C SER A 359 -5.98 -22.72 -11.45
N LEU A 360 -6.56 -22.51 -10.27
CA LEU A 360 -6.01 -23.04 -9.02
C LEU A 360 -6.40 -24.50 -8.84
N SER A 361 -5.42 -25.31 -8.44
CA SER A 361 -5.65 -26.70 -8.04
C SER A 361 -6.32 -26.75 -6.66
N ARG A 362 -7.27 -27.68 -6.50
CA ARG A 362 -7.79 -28.08 -5.18
C ARG A 362 -6.94 -29.15 -4.51
N GLU A 363 -6.07 -29.82 -5.27
CA GLU A 363 -5.16 -30.84 -4.75
C GLU A 363 -4.00 -30.20 -3.99
N PRO A 364 -3.50 -30.85 -2.92
CA PRO A 364 -2.35 -30.35 -2.17
C PRO A 364 -1.15 -30.03 -3.05
N GLN A 365 -0.51 -28.88 -2.84
CA GLN A 365 0.66 -28.44 -3.59
C GLN A 365 1.88 -28.35 -2.64
N PRO A 366 2.74 -29.39 -2.56
CA PRO A 366 3.89 -29.39 -1.65
C PRO A 366 4.81 -28.18 -1.80
N LEU A 367 5.01 -27.68 -3.03
CA LEU A 367 5.83 -26.49 -3.32
C LEU A 367 5.18 -25.17 -2.87
N ALA A 368 3.89 -25.18 -2.53
CA ALA A 368 3.18 -24.00 -2.02
C ALA A 368 3.22 -23.89 -0.50
N VAL A 369 3.66 -24.95 0.21
CA VAL A 369 3.79 -24.95 1.66
C VAL A 369 4.89 -23.98 2.07
N GLY A 370 4.55 -23.01 2.91
CA GLY A 370 5.51 -21.98 3.36
C GLY A 370 5.91 -20.95 2.29
N ALA A 371 5.34 -21.06 1.09
CA ALA A 371 5.60 -20.11 0.02
C ALA A 371 4.78 -18.82 0.21
N PHE A 372 5.44 -17.67 0.06
CA PHE A 372 4.81 -16.36 0.15
C PHE A 372 5.06 -15.54 -1.12
N LYS A 373 4.13 -14.63 -1.40
CA LYS A 373 4.19 -13.72 -2.53
C LYS A 373 5.42 -12.85 -2.41
N THR A 374 6.20 -12.75 -3.48
CA THR A 374 7.33 -11.83 -3.54
C THR A 374 6.87 -10.38 -3.33
N PRO A 375 7.38 -9.67 -2.32
CA PRO A 375 7.02 -8.27 -2.10
C PRO A 375 7.68 -7.35 -3.12
N THR A 376 7.09 -6.17 -3.31
CA THR A 376 7.76 -5.05 -3.98
C THR A 376 8.83 -4.45 -3.08
N PHE A 377 9.86 -3.86 -3.70
CA PHE A 377 10.91 -3.08 -3.05
C PHE A 377 10.86 -1.60 -3.42
N GLU A 378 9.81 -1.14 -4.09
CA GLU A 378 9.73 0.28 -4.45
C GLU A 378 9.64 1.12 -3.17
N THR A 379 10.69 1.91 -2.96
CA THR A 379 10.86 2.80 -1.81
C THR A 379 10.06 4.07 -2.07
N TRP A 380 9.35 4.53 -1.05
CA TRP A 380 8.44 5.67 -1.05
C TRP A 380 9.08 6.92 -0.46
#